data_AF-A0A484IE77-F1
#
_entry.id   AF-A0A484IE77-F1
#
_cell.length_a   1.000
_cell.length_b   1.000
_cell.length_c   1.000
_cell.angle_alpha   90.00
_cell.angle_beta   90.00
_cell.angle_gamma   90.00
#
_symmetry.space_group_name_H-M   'P 1'
#
loop_
_entity.id
_entity.type
_entity.pdbx_description
1 polymer ?
#
loop_
_entity_poly.entity_id
_entity_poly.type
_entity_poly.pdbx_seq_one_letter_code
_entity_poly.pdbx_strand_id
1 'polypeptide(L)'
;MKNPKSLHVSKNIRPLFYLLTGLISTILVGSLSTETSQNTFAQLSLNNSIDFSSFANNETKFDSSIYNSTNSSTSANPITMIQDPPLSSQVPSTSNYEESLISLASYAIEKRLEKPKAILEVLSKLPEVQNFSFVNHVNKDEVPGIPAEDESEKRQIARYILSNHPMDFVSVLFLLPNGDVYLLEPFARQQNLSTNNLSFRDYYQGVISTNDAYLGNVITSAASGLKQVQLAVPLYAESSFNETYDNRNTPSQSNITGILSTGLNLQLFTDILNIANNGGNSNDDSNIVLMDGNGTIITQSSKNSTNLFEGNDGLIADLKSYKLALNGENGTMVEEIGGIERKISYTPVKAISNTWALLLIK
;
A
#
# COMPACT_ATOMS: atom_id res chain seq x y z
N MET A 1 10.46 -23.97 56.61
CA MET A 1 10.38 -22.52 56.93
C MET A 1 11.74 -21.88 56.71
N LYS A 2 11.90 -21.18 55.58
CA LYS A 2 12.85 -20.06 55.34
C LYS A 2 12.59 -19.53 53.91
N ASN A 3 12.12 -18.29 53.80
CA ASN A 3 11.88 -17.60 52.52
C ASN A 3 13.20 -17.35 51.77
N PRO A 4 13.24 -17.45 50.43
CA PRO A 4 14.31 -16.84 49.64
C PRO A 4 13.96 -15.40 49.25
N LYS A 5 15.00 -14.56 49.30
CA LYS A 5 15.01 -13.14 48.95
C LYS A 5 14.77 -12.93 47.45
N SER A 6 13.96 -11.94 47.08
CA SER A 6 13.85 -11.47 45.70
C SER A 6 15.10 -10.67 45.32
N LEU A 7 15.67 -10.98 44.17
CA LEU A 7 16.72 -10.21 43.52
C LEU A 7 16.04 -9.35 42.45
N HIS A 8 15.98 -8.05 42.72
CA HIS A 8 15.52 -7.04 41.79
C HIS A 8 16.64 -6.77 40.79
N VAL A 9 16.51 -7.27 39.56
CA VAL A 9 17.38 -6.88 38.43
C VAL A 9 16.65 -5.80 37.66
N SER A 10 17.00 -4.56 37.95
CA SER A 10 16.74 -3.42 37.05
C SER A 10 17.78 -3.48 35.93
N LYS A 11 17.37 -3.90 34.73
CA LYS A 11 18.17 -3.67 33.52
C LYS A 11 17.55 -2.51 32.75
N ASN A 12 18.32 -1.42 32.67
CA ASN A 12 18.09 -0.26 31.84
C ASN A 12 17.83 -0.68 30.39
N ILE A 13 16.60 -0.44 29.92
CA ILE A 13 16.23 -0.54 28.50
C ILE A 13 16.13 0.89 27.97
N ARG A 14 17.17 1.33 27.25
CA ARG A 14 17.19 2.29 26.11
C ARG A 14 18.66 2.63 25.79
N PRO A 15 19.08 2.62 24.51
CA PRO A 15 18.43 3.39 23.43
C PRO A 15 18.35 2.64 22.08
N LEU A 16 17.25 1.92 21.82
CA LEU A 16 16.87 1.49 20.45
C LEU A 16 15.68 2.32 19.90
N PHE A 17 15.12 3.21 20.73
CA PHE A 17 13.87 3.93 20.47
C PHE A 17 13.99 5.17 19.56
N TYR A 18 15.21 5.60 19.18
CA TYR A 18 15.42 6.83 18.41
C TYR A 18 15.75 6.62 16.92
N LEU A 19 16.03 5.39 16.47
CA LEU A 19 16.33 5.13 15.05
C LEU A 19 15.08 4.94 14.20
N LEU A 20 13.97 4.47 14.78
CA LEU A 20 12.77 4.14 13.99
C LEU A 20 11.82 5.33 13.75
N THR A 21 11.98 6.44 14.47
CA THR A 21 11.20 7.68 14.22
C THR A 21 11.93 8.69 13.34
N GLY A 22 13.21 8.46 13.01
CA GLY A 22 14.07 9.44 12.32
C GLY A 22 14.45 9.14 10.87
N LEU A 23 14.11 7.96 10.32
CA LEU A 23 14.65 7.51 9.02
C LEU A 23 13.67 7.52 7.84
N ILE A 24 12.45 8.01 8.00
CA ILE A 24 11.52 8.22 6.86
C ILE A 24 11.10 9.69 6.81
N SER A 25 12.05 10.57 6.54
CA SER A 25 11.82 11.93 6.03
C SER A 25 13.06 12.40 5.32
N THR A 26 13.19 12.03 4.03
CA THR A 26 13.77 12.80 2.90
C THR A 26 14.14 11.85 1.77
N ILE A 27 13.35 11.79 0.70
CA ILE A 27 13.84 11.42 -0.65
C ILE A 27 13.24 12.41 -1.67
N LEU A 28 13.99 13.50 -1.92
CA LEU A 28 14.07 14.44 -3.07
C LEU A 28 14.70 15.73 -2.48
N VAL A 29 15.79 16.36 -2.96
CA VAL A 29 16.29 16.70 -4.31
C VAL A 29 17.84 16.89 -4.23
N GLY A 30 18.54 16.77 -5.36
CA GLY A 30 20.00 16.72 -5.48
C GLY A 30 20.83 18.00 -5.23
N SER A 31 22.14 17.73 -5.15
CA SER A 31 23.33 18.59 -5.38
C SER A 31 23.30 20.08 -5.01
N LEU A 32 24.04 20.49 -3.97
CA LEU A 32 25.36 21.17 -4.06
C LEU A 32 25.87 21.67 -2.69
N SER A 33 27.22 21.62 -2.56
CA SER A 33 28.11 22.41 -1.69
C SER A 33 28.16 22.21 -0.17
N THR A 34 29.36 22.49 0.34
CA THR A 34 30.04 22.11 1.57
C THR A 34 29.85 23.07 2.75
N GLU A 35 30.28 22.59 3.93
CA GLU A 35 30.79 23.29 5.13
C GLU A 35 29.86 23.55 6.35
N THR A 36 30.17 22.79 7.41
CA THR A 36 30.32 23.16 8.83
C THR A 36 29.35 24.16 9.49
N SER A 37 28.56 23.70 10.47
CA SER A 37 28.89 23.74 11.91
C SER A 37 27.65 23.77 12.83
N GLN A 38 27.88 23.14 13.97
CA GLN A 38 27.14 22.96 15.22
C GLN A 38 25.97 23.88 15.63
N ASN A 39 25.05 23.23 16.37
CA ASN A 39 24.19 23.71 17.45
C ASN A 39 23.05 24.67 17.10
N THR A 40 21.82 24.17 17.12
CA THR A 40 20.72 24.67 17.98
C THR A 40 19.59 23.63 18.02
N PHE A 41 19.50 22.84 19.11
CA PHE A 41 18.27 22.15 19.49
C PHE A 41 17.52 23.07 20.46
N ALA A 42 16.40 23.66 20.02
CA ALA A 42 15.23 23.97 20.83
C ALA A 42 14.25 24.81 19.99
N GLN A 43 13.38 24.14 19.26
CA GLN A 43 11.96 24.47 19.09
C GLN A 43 11.46 23.66 17.91
N LEU A 44 10.51 22.75 18.19
CA LEU A 44 9.31 22.44 17.41
C LEU A 44 8.78 21.12 17.97
N SER A 45 8.03 21.24 19.07
CA SER A 45 7.04 20.25 19.44
C SER A 45 5.84 20.38 18.52
N LEU A 46 5.26 19.23 18.15
CA LEU A 46 3.84 19.00 17.87
C LEU A 46 3.17 19.96 16.88
N ASN A 47 3.06 19.52 15.63
CA ASN A 47 1.80 19.52 14.88
C ASN A 47 2.04 18.79 13.56
N ASN A 48 1.36 17.67 13.33
CA ASN A 48 1.00 17.15 12.01
C ASN A 48 0.01 15.99 12.18
N SER A 49 -1.19 16.34 12.66
CA SER A 49 -2.41 15.73 12.13
C SER A 49 -2.57 16.23 10.69
N ILE A 50 -2.63 15.34 9.71
CA ILE A 50 -3.07 15.72 8.36
C ILE A 50 -4.56 16.01 8.48
N ASP A 51 -4.90 17.29 8.54
CA ASP A 51 -6.26 17.78 8.49
C ASP A 51 -6.64 18.03 7.02
N PHE A 52 -7.54 17.18 6.51
CA PHE A 52 -8.10 17.29 5.16
C PHE A 52 -9.08 18.47 5.00
N SER A 53 -9.39 19.22 6.06
CA SER A 53 -10.20 20.45 5.98
C SER A 53 -9.47 21.63 5.30
N SER A 54 -8.15 21.57 5.20
CA SER A 54 -7.33 22.65 4.62
C SER A 54 -7.41 22.76 3.08
N PHE A 55 -8.01 21.78 2.40
CA PHE A 55 -8.31 21.87 0.96
C PHE A 55 -9.66 22.55 0.66
N ALA A 56 -10.47 22.85 1.68
CA ALA A 56 -11.79 23.45 1.52
C ALA A 56 -11.85 24.97 1.78
N ASN A 57 -10.78 25.60 2.28
CA ASN A 57 -10.83 27.00 2.76
C ASN A 57 -9.73 27.94 2.23
N ASN A 58 -9.12 27.65 1.08
CA ASN A 58 -8.40 28.69 0.34
C ASN A 58 -9.38 29.41 -0.60
N GLU A 59 -10.25 30.24 -0.02
CA GLU A 59 -10.77 31.41 -0.73
C GLU A 59 -9.58 32.35 -0.96
N THR A 60 -8.95 32.23 -2.13
CA THR A 60 -8.31 33.41 -2.72
C THR A 60 -9.40 34.44 -2.92
N LYS A 61 -9.40 35.43 -2.03
CA LYS A 61 -10.13 36.68 -2.15
C LYS A 61 -9.79 37.29 -3.52
N PHE A 62 -10.67 37.06 -4.49
CA PHE A 62 -10.63 37.79 -5.75
C PHE A 62 -10.93 39.25 -5.43
N ASP A 63 -9.93 40.10 -5.60
CA ASP A 63 -10.07 41.54 -5.54
C ASP A 63 -10.92 41.98 -6.75
N SER A 64 -12.17 42.33 -6.50
CA SER A 64 -13.15 42.75 -7.51
C SER A 64 -13.04 44.23 -7.88
N SER A 65 -11.90 44.87 -7.63
CA SER A 65 -11.69 46.30 -7.88
C SER A 65 -11.12 46.66 -9.27
N ILE A 66 -11.41 45.89 -10.32
CA ILE A 66 -11.21 46.33 -11.71
C ILE A 66 -12.39 45.90 -12.57
N TYR A 67 -13.57 46.48 -12.34
CA TYR A 67 -14.60 46.71 -13.35
C TYR A 67 -15.58 47.77 -12.81
N ASN A 68 -15.15 49.03 -12.83
CA ASN A 68 -16.05 50.17 -12.75
C ASN A 68 -16.05 50.86 -14.11
N SER A 69 -17.01 50.53 -14.97
CA SER A 69 -17.50 51.48 -15.97
C SER A 69 -18.97 51.73 -15.72
N THR A 70 -19.21 52.95 -15.24
CA THR A 70 -20.47 53.64 -15.00
C THR A 70 -21.52 53.43 -16.09
N ASN A 71 -22.73 53.03 -15.68
CA ASN A 71 -23.95 53.28 -16.44
C ASN A 71 -24.41 54.72 -16.16
N SER A 72 -24.27 55.61 -17.15
CA SER A 72 -25.06 56.83 -17.27
C SER A 72 -25.93 56.74 -18.52
N SER A 73 -27.23 56.92 -18.35
CA SER A 73 -28.22 56.94 -19.42
C SER A 73 -28.21 58.25 -20.20
N THR A 74 -28.07 58.19 -21.54
CA THR A 74 -28.72 59.13 -22.50
C THR A 74 -28.62 58.66 -23.97
N SER A 75 -29.79 58.53 -24.60
CA SER A 75 -30.20 58.70 -26.02
C SER A 75 -29.38 58.23 -27.25
N ALA A 76 -30.05 57.37 -28.04
CA ALA A 76 -30.29 57.40 -29.50
C ALA A 76 -29.17 57.14 -30.54
N ASN A 77 -29.18 55.94 -31.17
CA ASN A 77 -29.58 55.64 -32.57
C ASN A 77 -28.92 54.34 -33.11
N PRO A 78 -29.53 53.61 -34.08
CA PRO A 78 -29.29 52.18 -34.30
C PRO A 78 -28.35 51.89 -35.46
N ILE A 79 -27.41 50.94 -35.32
CA ILE A 79 -26.69 50.34 -36.46
C ILE A 79 -26.46 48.83 -36.22
N THR A 80 -27.30 48.07 -36.93
CA THR A 80 -27.04 46.84 -37.71
C THR A 80 -26.14 45.72 -37.16
N MET A 81 -26.82 44.57 -36.98
CA MET A 81 -26.35 43.19 -36.84
C MET A 81 -25.03 42.84 -37.56
N ILE A 82 -24.03 42.39 -36.80
CA ILE A 82 -23.08 41.38 -37.24
C ILE A 82 -23.29 40.18 -36.32
N GLN A 83 -23.68 39.06 -36.93
CA GLN A 83 -23.97 37.82 -36.25
C GLN A 83 -22.63 37.12 -36.00
N ASP A 84 -22.16 37.12 -34.75
CA ASP A 84 -21.03 36.29 -34.36
C ASP A 84 -21.41 34.81 -34.54
N PRO A 85 -20.50 33.96 -35.10
CA PRO A 85 -20.77 32.54 -35.20
C PRO A 85 -20.91 31.95 -33.80
N PRO A 86 -21.82 30.98 -33.56
CA PRO A 86 -22.01 30.44 -32.23
C PRO A 86 -20.71 29.80 -31.76
N LEU A 87 -20.22 30.28 -30.61
CA LEU A 87 -19.11 29.71 -29.88
C LEU A 87 -19.44 28.25 -29.63
N SER A 88 -18.71 27.35 -30.30
CA SER A 88 -18.81 25.91 -30.07
C SER A 88 -18.47 25.64 -28.62
N SER A 89 -19.48 25.37 -27.81
CA SER A 89 -19.33 24.81 -26.47
C SER A 89 -18.88 23.36 -26.63
N GLN A 90 -17.58 23.15 -26.85
CA GLN A 90 -16.98 21.87 -26.53
C GLN A 90 -17.02 21.71 -25.00
N VAL A 91 -18.11 21.11 -24.53
CA VAL A 91 -18.15 20.43 -23.24
C VAL A 91 -16.98 19.45 -23.25
N PRO A 92 -16.05 19.50 -22.27
CA PRO A 92 -14.98 18.52 -22.17
C PRO A 92 -15.59 17.12 -22.16
N SER A 93 -15.11 16.22 -23.00
CA SER A 93 -15.62 14.84 -23.06
C SER A 93 -15.52 14.19 -21.68
N THR A 94 -16.64 13.65 -21.20
CA THR A 94 -16.74 12.94 -19.91
C THR A 94 -15.78 11.75 -19.80
N SER A 95 -15.24 11.26 -20.92
CA SER A 95 -14.17 10.24 -20.99
C SER A 95 -12.90 10.65 -20.25
N ASN A 96 -12.47 11.90 -20.36
CA ASN A 96 -11.17 12.32 -19.82
C ASN A 96 -11.18 12.46 -18.30
N TYR A 97 -12.35 12.75 -17.72
CA TYR A 97 -12.49 12.92 -16.28
C TYR A 97 -12.40 11.59 -15.53
N GLU A 98 -13.11 10.57 -16.01
CA GLU A 98 -13.13 9.22 -15.40
C GLU A 98 -11.74 8.58 -15.45
N GLU A 99 -11.06 8.65 -16.60
CA GLU A 99 -9.68 8.17 -16.77
C GLU A 99 -8.71 8.90 -15.84
N SER A 100 -8.84 10.22 -15.68
CA SER A 100 -8.02 11.01 -14.75
C SER A 100 -8.26 10.61 -13.30
N LEU A 101 -9.51 10.35 -12.93
CA LEU A 101 -9.92 9.99 -11.58
C LEU A 101 -9.38 8.61 -11.18
N ILE A 102 -9.52 7.60 -12.03
CA ILE A 102 -8.96 6.28 -11.75
C ILE A 102 -7.43 6.29 -11.79
N SER A 103 -6.82 7.10 -12.67
CA SER A 103 -5.36 7.24 -12.71
C SER A 103 -4.81 7.86 -11.43
N LEU A 104 -5.51 8.86 -10.87
CA LEU A 104 -5.15 9.43 -9.58
C LEU A 104 -5.32 8.43 -8.43
N ALA A 105 -6.41 7.64 -8.43
CA ALA A 105 -6.62 6.59 -7.45
C ALA A 105 -5.55 5.49 -7.53
N SER A 106 -5.19 5.07 -8.75
CA SER A 106 -4.09 4.14 -9.01
C SER A 106 -2.78 4.66 -8.42
N TYR A 107 -2.40 5.89 -8.78
CA TYR A 107 -1.21 6.53 -8.25
C TYR A 107 -1.22 6.62 -6.71
N ALA A 108 -2.36 6.94 -6.10
CA ALA A 108 -2.48 6.97 -4.65
C ALA A 108 -2.26 5.59 -4.01
N ILE A 109 -2.76 4.51 -4.62
CA ILE A 109 -2.53 3.13 -4.17
C ILE A 109 -1.05 2.76 -4.32
N GLU A 110 -0.42 3.03 -5.47
CA GLU A 110 1.01 2.79 -5.70
C GLU A 110 1.86 3.47 -4.63
N LYS A 111 1.63 4.77 -4.40
CA LYS A 111 2.33 5.52 -3.34
C LYS A 111 2.06 4.97 -1.95
N ARG A 112 0.86 4.42 -1.72
CA ARG A 112 0.54 3.86 -0.43
C ARG A 112 1.28 2.55 -0.14
N LEU A 113 1.61 1.78 -1.18
CA LEU A 113 2.39 0.55 -1.11
C LEU A 113 3.90 0.79 -0.86
N GLU A 114 4.43 1.97 -1.21
CA GLU A 114 5.84 2.31 -0.98
C GLU A 114 6.20 2.34 0.52
N LYS A 115 5.29 2.85 1.37
CA LYS A 115 5.51 2.91 2.82
C LYS A 115 5.69 1.54 3.48
N PRO A 116 4.77 0.56 3.35
CA PRO A 116 4.95 -0.75 3.96
C PRO A 116 6.18 -1.48 3.40
N LYS A 117 6.50 -1.32 2.11
CA LYS A 117 7.74 -1.83 1.51
C LYS A 117 8.97 -1.27 2.21
N ALA A 118 9.09 0.05 2.30
CA ALA A 118 10.23 0.71 2.92
C ALA A 118 10.41 0.30 4.41
N ILE A 119 9.30 0.16 5.15
CA ILE A 119 9.34 -0.33 6.54
C ILE A 119 9.95 -1.73 6.59
N LEU A 120 9.49 -2.67 5.76
CA LEU A 120 10.01 -4.04 5.73
C LEU A 120 11.48 -4.10 5.33
N GLU A 121 11.90 -3.31 4.34
CA GLU A 121 13.29 -3.24 3.88
C GLU A 121 14.25 -2.64 4.91
N VAL A 122 13.77 -1.73 5.76
CA VAL A 122 14.56 -1.22 6.89
C VAL A 122 14.64 -2.28 7.98
N LEU A 123 13.51 -2.92 8.31
CA LEU A 123 13.47 -3.96 9.33
C LEU A 123 14.32 -5.18 8.95
N SER A 124 14.34 -5.56 7.68
CA SER A 124 15.13 -6.70 7.19
C SER A 124 16.64 -6.55 7.40
N LYS A 125 17.10 -5.33 7.73
CA LYS A 125 18.50 -5.00 8.03
C LYS A 125 18.81 -4.97 9.52
N LEU A 126 17.82 -5.15 10.40
CA LEU A 126 18.05 -5.21 11.84
C LEU A 126 18.63 -6.58 12.23
N PRO A 127 19.72 -6.64 13.03
CA PRO A 127 20.32 -7.90 13.48
C PRO A 127 19.30 -8.81 14.18
N GLU A 128 18.43 -8.24 15.01
CA GLU A 128 17.37 -8.94 15.74
C GLU A 128 16.31 -9.53 14.81
N VAL A 129 16.15 -8.99 13.60
CA VAL A 129 15.20 -9.47 12.57
C VAL A 129 15.84 -10.55 11.70
N GLN A 130 17.14 -10.46 11.41
CA GLN A 130 17.86 -11.43 10.58
C GLN A 130 18.21 -12.74 11.30
N ASN A 131 18.33 -12.72 12.62
CA ASN A 131 18.72 -13.89 13.42
C ASN A 131 17.56 -14.87 13.65
N PHE A 132 17.83 -16.18 13.65
CA PHE A 132 16.86 -17.24 13.91
C PHE A 132 17.37 -18.17 15.02
N SER A 133 17.52 -17.62 16.24
CA SER A 133 18.22 -18.32 17.34
C SER A 133 17.50 -19.57 17.82
N PHE A 134 16.17 -19.56 17.72
CA PHE A 134 15.29 -20.62 18.20
C PHE A 134 14.80 -21.54 17.07
N VAL A 135 15.56 -21.67 15.97
CA VAL A 135 15.18 -22.54 14.84
C VAL A 135 14.90 -23.99 15.26
N ASN A 136 15.64 -24.50 16.25
CA ASN A 136 15.48 -25.85 16.79
C ASN A 136 14.19 -26.02 17.63
N HIS A 137 13.48 -24.94 17.94
CA HIS A 137 12.21 -24.96 18.67
C HIS A 137 10.99 -24.88 17.76
N VAL A 138 11.19 -24.82 16.43
CA VAL A 138 10.08 -24.84 15.47
C VAL A 138 9.32 -26.14 15.63
N ASN A 139 8.08 -26.03 16.10
CA ASN A 139 7.20 -27.16 16.32
C ASN A 139 6.44 -27.49 15.01
N LYS A 140 6.39 -28.77 14.66
CA LYS A 140 5.68 -29.28 13.48
C LYS A 140 4.38 -30.01 13.82
N ASP A 141 4.15 -30.32 15.09
CA ASP A 141 3.10 -31.24 15.54
C ASP A 141 2.01 -30.56 16.38
N GLU A 142 2.25 -29.36 16.95
CA GLU A 142 1.26 -28.65 17.78
C GLU A 142 0.88 -27.27 17.24
N VAL A 143 1.71 -26.26 17.46
CA VAL A 143 1.49 -24.88 17.02
C VAL A 143 2.54 -24.54 15.97
N PRO A 144 2.14 -24.11 14.76
CA PRO A 144 3.10 -23.78 13.71
C PRO A 144 4.14 -22.75 14.15
N GLY A 145 5.42 -23.06 13.99
CA GLY A 145 6.53 -22.18 14.37
C GLY A 145 6.99 -22.35 15.82
N ILE A 146 7.66 -21.33 16.36
CA ILE A 146 8.21 -21.34 17.71
C ILE A 146 7.15 -20.91 18.76
N PRO A 147 7.28 -21.33 20.03
CA PRO A 147 6.46 -20.86 21.15
C PRO A 147 6.40 -19.32 21.31
N ALA A 148 5.45 -18.84 22.12
CA ALA A 148 5.21 -17.40 22.30
C ALA A 148 6.29 -16.70 23.15
N GLU A 149 6.95 -17.47 24.01
CA GLU A 149 8.01 -17.07 24.93
C GLU A 149 9.38 -16.97 24.26
N ASP A 150 9.55 -17.61 23.10
CA ASP A 150 10.78 -17.53 22.30
C ASP A 150 10.81 -16.25 21.46
N GLU A 151 12.03 -15.81 21.09
CA GLU A 151 12.26 -14.64 20.23
C GLU A 151 11.56 -13.36 20.72
N SER A 152 11.62 -13.10 22.03
CA SER A 152 10.91 -11.98 22.67
C SER A 152 11.19 -10.62 22.02
N GLU A 153 12.42 -10.36 21.61
CA GLU A 153 12.83 -9.12 20.92
C GLU A 153 12.23 -9.04 19.50
N LYS A 154 12.35 -10.09 18.68
CA LYS A 154 11.78 -10.14 17.32
C LYS A 154 10.25 -10.03 17.35
N ARG A 155 9.59 -10.70 18.30
CA ARG A 155 8.14 -10.59 18.53
C ARG A 155 7.75 -9.19 18.98
N GLN A 156 8.56 -8.53 19.83
CA GLN A 156 8.31 -7.15 20.25
C GLN A 156 8.40 -6.17 19.07
N ILE A 157 9.38 -6.34 18.17
CA ILE A 157 9.49 -5.55 16.93
C ILE A 157 8.24 -5.73 16.08
N ALA A 158 7.81 -6.97 15.84
CA ALA A 158 6.61 -7.28 15.08
C ALA A 158 5.34 -6.63 15.69
N ARG A 159 5.16 -6.75 17.02
CA ARG A 159 4.04 -6.11 17.74
C ARG A 159 4.10 -4.59 17.72
N TYR A 160 5.30 -4.00 17.75
CA TYR A 160 5.49 -2.56 17.64
C TYR A 160 4.97 -2.06 16.28
N ILE A 161 5.32 -2.74 15.19
CA ILE A 161 4.88 -2.34 13.84
C ILE A 161 3.36 -2.44 13.72
N LEU A 162 2.77 -3.53 14.22
CA LEU A 162 1.31 -3.71 14.19
C LEU A 162 0.57 -2.64 15.01
N SER A 163 1.14 -2.19 16.14
CA SER A 163 0.51 -1.18 17.00
C SER A 163 0.72 0.26 16.51
N ASN A 164 1.85 0.57 15.88
CA ASN A 164 2.17 1.92 15.40
C ASN A 164 1.73 2.16 13.96
N HIS A 165 1.46 1.10 13.19
CA HIS A 165 1.02 1.16 11.81
C HIS A 165 -0.19 0.25 11.53
N PRO A 166 -1.29 0.36 12.31
CA PRO A 166 -2.46 -0.53 12.17
C PRO A 166 -3.23 -0.31 10.85
N MET A 167 -3.05 0.85 10.22
CA MET A 167 -3.60 1.15 8.89
C MET A 167 -2.77 0.57 7.75
N ASP A 168 -1.57 0.06 8.05
CA ASP A 168 -0.66 -0.55 7.08
C ASP A 168 -0.70 -2.08 7.18
N PHE A 169 -0.71 -2.60 8.40
CA PHE A 169 -0.40 -4.00 8.67
C PHE A 169 -1.44 -4.67 9.55
N VAL A 170 -1.74 -5.93 9.25
CA VAL A 170 -2.63 -6.78 10.05
C VAL A 170 -1.93 -7.98 10.67
N SER A 171 -0.74 -8.34 10.18
CA SER A 171 0.10 -9.41 10.73
C SER A 171 1.53 -9.32 10.22
N VAL A 172 2.49 -9.81 10.98
CA VAL A 172 3.91 -9.92 10.61
C VAL A 172 4.34 -11.38 10.73
N LEU A 173 4.89 -11.93 9.65
CA LEU A 173 5.25 -13.34 9.48
C LEU A 173 6.74 -13.45 9.19
N PHE A 174 7.41 -14.37 9.87
CA PHE A 174 8.78 -14.76 9.57
C PHE A 174 8.78 -16.20 9.08
N LEU A 175 9.44 -16.44 7.95
CA LEU A 175 9.64 -17.77 7.39
C LEU A 175 11.12 -18.11 7.33
N LEU A 176 11.42 -19.39 7.52
CA LEU A 176 12.73 -19.95 7.19
C LEU A 176 12.90 -20.08 5.67
N PRO A 177 14.15 -20.25 5.16
CA PRO A 177 14.42 -20.36 3.71
C PRO A 177 13.81 -21.58 3.02
N ASN A 178 13.27 -22.53 3.78
CA ASN A 178 12.54 -23.70 3.26
C ASN A 178 11.00 -23.49 3.29
N GLY A 179 10.55 -22.30 3.72
CA GLY A 179 9.15 -21.93 3.85
C GLY A 179 8.48 -22.39 5.14
N ASP A 180 9.20 -23.05 6.05
CA ASP A 180 8.67 -23.35 7.38
C ASP A 180 8.37 -22.03 8.12
N VAL A 181 7.19 -21.98 8.74
CA VAL A 181 6.78 -20.87 9.58
C VAL A 181 7.72 -20.81 10.77
N TYR A 182 8.38 -19.67 10.96
CA TYR A 182 9.21 -19.44 12.13
C TYR A 182 8.39 -18.82 13.25
N LEU A 183 7.76 -17.67 12.98
CA LEU A 183 6.78 -17.07 13.88
C LEU A 183 5.80 -16.18 13.12
N LEU A 184 4.62 -15.99 13.70
CA LEU A 184 3.59 -15.08 13.20
C LEU A 184 3.06 -14.23 14.36
N GLU A 185 3.00 -12.92 14.17
CA GLU A 185 2.36 -11.97 15.07
C GLU A 185 1.11 -11.35 14.40
N PRO A 186 -0.01 -11.17 15.13
CA PRO A 186 -0.22 -11.56 16.52
C PRO A 186 -0.15 -13.07 16.73
N PHE A 187 0.40 -13.54 17.85
CA PHE A 187 0.56 -14.98 18.14
C PHE A 187 -0.76 -15.78 18.02
N ALA A 188 -1.91 -15.17 18.31
CA ALA A 188 -3.21 -15.81 18.09
C ALA A 188 -3.44 -16.24 16.63
N ARG A 189 -2.90 -15.50 15.65
CA ARG A 189 -2.93 -15.94 14.25
C ARG A 189 -2.00 -17.11 13.98
N GLN A 190 -0.85 -17.17 14.66
CA GLN A 190 0.05 -18.33 14.59
C GLN A 190 -0.65 -19.61 15.05
N GLN A 191 -1.39 -19.54 16.16
CA GLN A 191 -2.16 -20.65 16.71
C GLN A 191 -3.27 -21.14 15.76
N ASN A 192 -3.78 -20.25 14.90
CA ASN A 192 -4.83 -20.57 13.93
C ASN A 192 -4.29 -21.04 12.57
N LEU A 193 -2.97 -21.11 12.37
CA LEU A 193 -2.41 -21.60 11.11
C LEU A 193 -2.74 -23.09 10.93
N SER A 194 -3.19 -23.46 9.73
CA SER A 194 -3.51 -24.85 9.38
C SER A 194 -2.31 -25.63 8.82
N THR A 195 -1.16 -24.97 8.63
CA THR A 195 0.06 -25.55 8.06
C THR A 195 1.30 -24.93 8.68
N ASN A 196 2.35 -25.73 8.76
CA ASN A 196 3.68 -25.32 9.21
C ASN A 196 4.57 -24.77 8.10
N ASN A 197 4.19 -24.97 6.84
CA ASN A 197 5.00 -24.57 5.70
C ASN A 197 4.16 -23.76 4.72
N LEU A 198 4.72 -22.63 4.26
CA LEU A 198 4.10 -21.67 3.35
C LEU A 198 4.91 -21.48 2.06
N SER A 199 5.81 -22.41 1.73
CA SER A 199 6.64 -22.35 0.51
C SER A 199 5.83 -22.39 -0.80
N PHE A 200 4.59 -22.87 -0.74
CA PHE A 200 3.66 -22.90 -1.86
C PHE A 200 2.98 -21.54 -2.12
N ARG A 201 3.17 -20.55 -1.25
CA ARG A 201 2.60 -19.22 -1.43
C ARG A 201 3.40 -18.42 -2.44
N ASP A 202 2.71 -17.66 -3.27
CA ASP A 202 3.31 -16.86 -4.32
C ASP A 202 4.25 -15.77 -3.78
N TYR A 203 3.93 -15.12 -2.67
CA TYR A 203 4.83 -14.15 -2.03
C TYR A 203 6.14 -14.78 -1.54
N TYR A 204 6.12 -16.06 -1.14
CA TYR A 204 7.34 -16.79 -0.80
C TYR A 204 8.14 -17.08 -2.07
N GLN A 205 7.50 -17.68 -3.08
CA GLN A 205 8.14 -18.06 -4.33
C GLN A 205 8.72 -16.84 -5.07
N GLY A 206 8.00 -15.73 -5.02
CA GLY A 206 8.39 -14.45 -5.58
C GLY A 206 9.65 -13.89 -4.94
N VAL A 207 9.72 -13.83 -3.60
CA VAL A 207 10.94 -13.40 -2.90
C VAL A 207 12.12 -14.31 -3.21
N ILE A 208 11.93 -15.65 -3.18
CA ILE A 208 13.01 -16.61 -3.44
C ILE A 208 13.53 -16.50 -4.88
N SER A 209 12.65 -16.29 -5.86
CA SER A 209 13.03 -16.22 -7.28
C SER A 209 13.64 -14.88 -7.68
N THR A 210 13.19 -13.78 -7.07
CA THR A 210 13.62 -12.42 -7.43
C THR A 210 14.74 -11.88 -6.54
N ASN A 211 14.91 -12.43 -5.33
CA ASN A 211 15.77 -11.87 -4.28
C ASN A 211 15.43 -10.41 -3.95
N ASP A 212 14.17 -10.00 -4.14
CA ASP A 212 13.67 -8.65 -3.89
C ASP A 212 12.29 -8.71 -3.20
N ALA A 213 11.80 -7.54 -2.80
CA ALA A 213 10.46 -7.36 -2.28
C ALA A 213 9.41 -7.87 -3.28
N TYR A 214 8.48 -8.69 -2.80
CA TYR A 214 7.42 -9.26 -3.61
C TYR A 214 6.05 -9.10 -2.94
N LEU A 215 5.08 -8.59 -3.69
CA LEU A 215 3.70 -8.45 -3.25
C LEU A 215 2.86 -9.55 -3.87
N GLY A 216 2.35 -10.47 -3.05
CA GLY A 216 1.52 -11.59 -3.53
C GLY A 216 0.16 -11.14 -4.08
N ASN A 217 -0.54 -12.09 -4.67
CA ASN A 217 -1.96 -11.97 -4.99
C ASN A 217 -2.82 -12.10 -3.73
N VAL A 218 -4.12 -11.84 -3.86
CA VAL A 218 -5.07 -11.98 -2.76
C VAL A 218 -5.16 -13.44 -2.34
N ILE A 219 -5.09 -13.65 -1.03
CA ILE A 219 -5.34 -14.94 -0.41
C ILE A 219 -6.39 -14.81 0.68
N THR A 220 -7.15 -15.88 0.90
CA THR A 220 -7.89 -16.04 2.16
C THR A 220 -6.92 -16.55 3.21
N SER A 221 -6.70 -15.76 4.26
CA SER A 221 -5.84 -16.14 5.38
C SER A 221 -6.41 -17.35 6.10
N ALA A 222 -5.65 -18.45 6.18
CA ALA A 222 -6.06 -19.60 7.00
C ALA A 222 -6.20 -19.24 8.49
N ALA A 223 -5.42 -18.27 8.95
CA ALA A 223 -5.38 -17.88 10.37
C ALA A 223 -6.53 -16.95 10.80
N SER A 224 -7.09 -16.17 9.88
CA SER A 224 -8.17 -15.19 10.18
C SER A 224 -9.45 -15.39 9.39
N GLY A 225 -9.45 -16.20 8.32
CA GLY A 225 -10.56 -16.34 7.38
C GLY A 225 -10.81 -15.12 6.49
N LEU A 226 -9.99 -14.06 6.62
CA LEU A 226 -10.17 -12.81 5.88
C LEU A 226 -9.29 -12.77 4.62
N LYS A 227 -9.75 -12.09 3.57
CA LYS A 227 -8.93 -11.72 2.42
C LYS A 227 -7.77 -10.84 2.88
N GLN A 228 -6.57 -11.11 2.37
CA GLN A 228 -5.37 -10.32 2.61
C GLN A 228 -4.42 -10.42 1.43
N VAL A 229 -3.53 -9.43 1.34
CA VAL A 229 -2.38 -9.44 0.44
C VAL A 229 -1.12 -9.46 1.31
N GLN A 230 -0.17 -10.32 0.95
CA GLN A 230 1.10 -10.44 1.67
C GLN A 230 2.21 -9.72 0.91
N LEU A 231 2.87 -8.76 1.55
CA LEU A 231 4.13 -8.19 1.09
C LEU A 231 5.27 -8.92 1.79
N ALA A 232 6.28 -9.36 1.05
CA ALA A 232 7.42 -10.09 1.59
C ALA A 232 8.75 -9.50 1.11
N VAL A 233 9.79 -9.59 1.93
CA VAL A 233 11.15 -9.17 1.62
C VAL A 233 12.15 -10.26 2.06
N PRO A 234 13.27 -10.44 1.35
CA PRO A 234 14.31 -11.37 1.78
C PRO A 234 15.05 -10.85 3.02
N LEU A 235 15.42 -11.76 3.91
CA LEU A 235 16.40 -11.54 4.97
C LEU A 235 17.72 -12.16 4.55
N TYR A 236 18.80 -11.40 4.64
CA TYR A 236 20.14 -11.86 4.28
C TYR A 236 20.97 -12.09 5.55
N ALA A 237 21.95 -12.99 5.48
CA ALA A 237 22.97 -13.09 6.53
C ALA A 237 23.76 -11.78 6.62
N GLU A 238 24.19 -11.36 7.82
CA GLU A 238 24.99 -10.13 7.98
C GLU A 238 26.26 -10.12 7.11
N SER A 239 26.87 -11.28 6.85
CA SER A 239 28.06 -11.40 5.99
C SER A 239 27.79 -11.21 4.49
N SER A 240 26.53 -11.22 4.05
CA SER A 240 26.14 -11.08 2.64
C SER A 240 26.25 -9.65 2.11
N PHE A 241 26.33 -8.65 2.99
CA PHE A 241 26.44 -7.24 2.61
C PHE A 241 27.86 -6.82 2.23
N ASN A 242 28.85 -7.70 2.45
CA ASN A 242 30.16 -7.56 1.85
C ASN A 242 30.11 -8.19 0.45
N GLU A 243 29.81 -7.37 -0.56
CA GLU A 243 29.86 -7.74 -1.97
C GLU A 243 31.21 -8.41 -2.29
N THR A 244 31.21 -9.74 -2.28
CA THR A 244 32.32 -10.49 -2.84
C THR A 244 31.89 -10.86 -4.24
N TYR A 245 32.29 -10.05 -5.22
CA TYR A 245 32.16 -10.41 -6.63
C TYR A 245 32.91 -11.73 -6.85
N ASP A 246 32.19 -12.85 -6.99
CA ASP A 246 32.77 -14.02 -7.65
C ASP A 246 33.05 -13.62 -9.09
N ASN A 247 34.25 -13.96 -9.57
CA ASN A 247 34.86 -13.54 -10.83
C ASN A 247 34.19 -14.20 -12.06
N ARG A 248 32.91 -14.55 -11.94
CA ARG A 248 32.10 -15.31 -12.89
C ARG A 248 30.81 -14.61 -13.33
N ASN A 249 30.60 -13.31 -13.05
CA ASN A 249 29.41 -12.57 -13.50
C ASN A 249 28.07 -13.31 -13.29
N THR A 250 28.03 -14.23 -12.32
CA THR A 250 26.86 -15.00 -11.93
C THR A 250 26.52 -14.56 -10.51
N PRO A 251 25.31 -14.05 -10.24
CA PRO A 251 24.90 -13.73 -8.89
C PRO A 251 25.18 -14.93 -8.00
N SER A 252 26.03 -14.75 -6.98
CA SER A 252 26.25 -15.76 -5.97
C SER A 252 24.90 -16.21 -5.42
N GLN A 253 24.73 -17.53 -5.34
CA GLN A 253 23.57 -18.22 -4.77
C GLN A 253 23.00 -17.44 -3.58
N SER A 254 21.71 -17.10 -3.63
CA SER A 254 21.14 -16.12 -2.71
C SER A 254 21.31 -16.54 -1.24
N ASN A 255 22.01 -15.72 -0.47
CA ASN A 255 22.23 -15.93 0.97
C ASN A 255 20.98 -15.57 1.80
N ILE A 256 19.79 -15.94 1.32
CA ILE A 256 18.54 -15.70 2.03
C ILE A 256 18.53 -16.61 3.27
N THR A 257 18.58 -15.99 4.45
CA THR A 257 18.50 -16.68 5.75
C THR A 257 17.09 -16.76 6.29
N GLY A 258 16.15 -16.02 5.69
CA GLY A 258 14.73 -16.12 5.95
C GLY A 258 13.94 -15.11 5.13
N ILE A 259 12.64 -15.05 5.37
CA ILE A 259 11.75 -14.09 4.72
C ILE A 259 10.95 -13.37 5.79
N LEU A 260 10.92 -12.05 5.70
CA LEU A 260 10.02 -11.21 6.49
C LEU A 260 8.83 -10.84 5.61
N SER A 261 7.63 -11.14 6.07
CA SER A 261 6.39 -10.85 5.35
C SER A 261 5.37 -10.18 6.26
N THR A 262 4.45 -9.41 5.68
CA THR A 262 3.36 -8.78 6.39
C THR A 262 2.06 -8.87 5.59
N GLY A 263 0.95 -9.01 6.31
CA GLY A 263 -0.38 -8.85 5.75
C GLY A 263 -0.72 -7.38 5.70
N LEU A 264 -1.13 -6.90 4.53
CA LEU A 264 -1.55 -5.52 4.35
C LEU A 264 -2.99 -5.32 4.83
N ASN A 265 -3.24 -4.16 5.46
CA ASN A 265 -4.60 -3.73 5.76
C ASN A 265 -5.24 -3.13 4.50
N LEU A 266 -6.22 -3.83 3.92
CA LEU A 266 -6.86 -3.43 2.67
C LEU A 266 -7.86 -2.26 2.84
N GLN A 267 -8.23 -1.90 4.08
CA GLN A 267 -9.22 -0.85 4.35
C GLN A 267 -8.83 0.48 3.71
N LEU A 268 -7.54 0.81 3.72
CA LEU A 268 -7.11 2.09 3.18
C LEU A 268 -7.23 2.15 1.65
N PHE A 269 -7.12 1.02 0.95
CA PHE A 269 -7.42 0.98 -0.48
C PHE A 269 -8.91 1.23 -0.70
N THR A 270 -9.78 0.62 0.11
CA THR A 270 -11.23 0.90 0.10
C THR A 270 -11.51 2.39 0.26
N ASP A 271 -10.83 3.06 1.20
CA ASP A 271 -11.02 4.48 1.46
C ASP A 271 -10.58 5.34 0.26
N ILE A 272 -9.45 5.00 -0.38
CA ILE A 272 -9.00 5.65 -1.63
C ILE A 272 -10.07 5.50 -2.72
N LEU A 273 -10.60 4.28 -2.90
CA LEU A 273 -11.65 4.03 -3.89
C LEU A 273 -12.93 4.80 -3.58
N ASN A 274 -13.31 4.90 -2.31
CA ASN A 274 -14.48 5.65 -1.87
C ASN A 274 -14.33 7.15 -2.11
N ILE A 275 -13.16 7.73 -1.83
CA ILE A 275 -12.86 9.13 -2.11
C ILE A 275 -12.94 9.40 -3.61
N ALA A 276 -12.31 8.53 -4.43
CA ALA A 276 -12.36 8.64 -5.87
C ALA A 276 -13.81 8.56 -6.37
N ASN A 277 -14.59 7.57 -5.91
CA ASN A 277 -15.98 7.40 -6.31
C ASN A 277 -16.89 8.57 -5.86
N ASN A 278 -16.56 9.22 -4.73
CA ASN A 278 -17.28 10.39 -4.22
C ASN A 278 -16.90 11.70 -4.92
N GLY A 279 -15.66 11.81 -5.40
CA GLY A 279 -15.20 12.95 -6.17
C GLY A 279 -15.85 13.01 -7.55
N GLY A 280 -16.33 11.88 -8.06
CA GLY A 280 -17.07 11.77 -9.31
C GLY A 280 -18.42 12.50 -9.26
N ASN A 281 -18.69 13.29 -10.29
CA ASN A 281 -19.98 13.96 -10.49
C ASN A 281 -21.02 12.92 -10.92
N SER A 282 -21.63 12.19 -9.98
CA SER A 282 -22.52 11.10 -10.36
C SER A 282 -23.50 10.71 -9.25
N ASN A 283 -24.78 10.85 -9.60
CA ASN A 283 -25.91 10.14 -9.00
C ASN A 283 -26.07 8.72 -9.61
N ASP A 284 -25.05 8.19 -10.29
CA ASP A 284 -25.10 6.89 -10.98
C ASP A 284 -24.48 5.77 -10.13
N ASP A 285 -24.91 4.54 -10.41
CA ASP A 285 -24.46 3.29 -9.79
C ASP A 285 -23.03 2.89 -10.21
N SER A 286 -22.12 3.86 -10.12
CA SER A 286 -20.71 3.71 -10.43
C SER A 286 -19.96 2.98 -9.33
N ASN A 287 -19.16 1.99 -9.74
CA ASN A 287 -18.37 1.15 -8.84
C ASN A 287 -16.92 1.12 -9.29
N ILE A 288 -16.00 1.38 -8.37
CA ILE A 288 -14.57 1.23 -8.58
C ILE A 288 -14.12 -0.08 -7.93
N VAL A 289 -13.43 -0.92 -8.70
CA VAL A 289 -12.98 -2.25 -8.27
C VAL A 289 -11.47 -2.35 -8.49
N LEU A 290 -10.75 -2.75 -7.44
CA LEU A 290 -9.33 -3.07 -7.49
C LEU A 290 -9.15 -4.59 -7.47
N MET A 291 -8.39 -5.12 -8.42
CA MET A 291 -8.20 -6.56 -8.63
C MET A 291 -6.74 -6.93 -8.74
N ASP A 292 -6.38 -8.12 -8.26
CA ASP A 292 -5.04 -8.68 -8.41
C ASP A 292 -4.81 -9.26 -9.82
N GLY A 293 -3.62 -9.82 -10.05
CA GLY A 293 -3.23 -10.41 -11.33
C GLY A 293 -3.93 -11.73 -11.67
N ASN A 294 -4.66 -12.32 -10.72
CA ASN A 294 -5.38 -13.59 -10.88
C ASN A 294 -6.91 -13.40 -11.03
N GLY A 295 -7.37 -12.16 -11.14
CA GLY A 295 -8.77 -11.82 -11.31
C GLY A 295 -9.55 -11.80 -10.01
N THR A 296 -8.88 -11.78 -8.86
CA THR A 296 -9.55 -11.70 -7.54
C THR A 296 -9.69 -10.26 -7.12
N ILE A 297 -10.90 -9.88 -6.68
CA ILE A 297 -11.15 -8.54 -6.12
C ILE A 297 -10.39 -8.40 -4.79
N ILE A 298 -9.51 -7.40 -4.74
CA ILE A 298 -8.80 -6.93 -3.54
C ILE A 298 -9.76 -6.11 -2.68
N THR A 299 -10.39 -5.10 -3.28
CA THR A 299 -11.41 -4.26 -2.64
C THR A 299 -12.23 -3.51 -3.69
N GLN A 300 -13.34 -2.90 -3.27
CA GLN A 300 -14.23 -2.11 -4.11
C GLN A 300 -14.80 -0.91 -3.35
N SER A 301 -15.22 0.14 -4.06
CA SER A 301 -15.95 1.26 -3.47
C SER A 301 -17.31 0.82 -2.91
N SER A 302 -17.75 1.45 -1.82
CA SER A 302 -18.90 1.02 -1.00
C SER A 302 -20.21 1.78 -1.28
N LYS A 303 -20.27 2.63 -2.32
CA LYS A 303 -21.51 3.34 -2.68
C LYS A 303 -22.47 2.37 -3.37
N ASN A 304 -23.63 2.16 -2.76
CA ASN A 304 -24.73 1.31 -3.22
C ASN A 304 -24.37 -0.18 -3.30
N SER A 305 -24.59 -0.85 -2.17
CA SER A 305 -24.53 -2.28 -1.90
C SER A 305 -25.51 -3.13 -2.73
N THR A 306 -25.52 -2.99 -4.05
CA THR A 306 -25.67 -4.18 -4.89
C THR A 306 -24.25 -4.62 -5.16
N ASN A 307 -23.81 -5.70 -4.51
CA ASN A 307 -22.63 -6.40 -4.96
C ASN A 307 -22.90 -6.82 -6.41
N LEU A 308 -22.54 -5.97 -7.39
CA LEU A 308 -22.60 -6.27 -8.82
C LEU A 308 -21.91 -7.61 -9.12
N PHE A 309 -21.07 -8.06 -8.19
CA PHE A 309 -20.12 -9.13 -8.32
C PHE A 309 -20.21 -10.22 -7.23
N GLU A 310 -21.20 -10.20 -6.32
CA GLU A 310 -21.36 -11.32 -5.37
C GLU A 310 -21.65 -12.62 -6.14
N GLY A 311 -20.72 -13.56 -6.07
CA GLY A 311 -20.80 -14.83 -6.81
C GLY A 311 -20.33 -14.76 -8.26
N ASN A 312 -19.80 -13.62 -8.73
CA ASN A 312 -19.44 -13.34 -10.12
C ASN A 312 -17.98 -12.87 -10.31
N ASP A 313 -17.08 -13.11 -9.34
CA ASP A 313 -15.65 -12.75 -9.43
C ASP A 313 -15.00 -13.21 -10.76
N GLY A 314 -15.44 -14.36 -11.30
CA GLY A 314 -14.98 -14.87 -12.59
C GLY A 314 -15.38 -14.02 -13.81
N LEU A 315 -16.51 -13.30 -13.77
CA LEU A 315 -16.99 -12.50 -14.90
C LEU A 315 -16.12 -11.27 -15.16
N ILE A 316 -15.54 -10.67 -14.10
CA ILE A 316 -14.69 -9.48 -14.26
C ILE A 316 -13.30 -9.86 -14.80
N ALA A 317 -12.78 -11.02 -14.40
CA ALA A 317 -11.49 -11.54 -14.88
C ALA A 317 -11.48 -11.80 -16.40
N ASP A 318 -12.67 -12.00 -17.00
CA ASP A 318 -12.81 -12.21 -18.44
C ASP A 318 -12.83 -10.91 -19.26
N LEU A 319 -13.05 -9.76 -18.62
CA LEU A 319 -13.11 -8.47 -19.28
C LEU A 319 -11.82 -8.14 -20.03
N LYS A 320 -11.97 -7.55 -21.21
CA LYS A 320 -10.86 -7.05 -22.00
C LYS A 320 -10.19 -5.87 -21.30
N SER A 321 -10.96 -4.97 -20.68
CA SER A 321 -10.41 -3.86 -19.87
C SER A 321 -9.48 -4.34 -18.76
N TYR A 322 -9.86 -5.39 -18.03
CA TYR A 322 -9.03 -6.03 -17.02
C TYR A 322 -7.69 -6.54 -17.60
N LYS A 323 -7.75 -7.29 -18.70
CA LYS A 323 -6.57 -7.84 -19.38
C LYS A 323 -5.64 -6.75 -19.92
N LEU A 324 -6.20 -5.68 -20.47
CA LEU A 324 -5.43 -4.52 -20.95
C LEU A 324 -4.76 -3.78 -19.79
N ALA A 325 -5.47 -3.58 -18.67
CA ALA A 325 -4.89 -2.99 -17.47
C ALA A 325 -3.71 -3.81 -16.94
N LEU A 326 -3.81 -5.14 -16.89
CA LEU A 326 -2.67 -5.99 -16.50
C LEU A 326 -1.46 -5.87 -17.43
N ASN A 327 -1.69 -5.58 -18.71
CA ASN A 327 -0.62 -5.32 -19.69
C ASN A 327 -0.03 -3.90 -19.60
N GLY A 328 -0.48 -3.08 -18.65
CA GLY A 328 0.01 -1.71 -18.45
C GLY A 328 -0.73 -0.65 -19.26
N GLU A 329 -1.84 -1.00 -19.91
CA GLU A 329 -2.63 -0.08 -20.73
C GLU A 329 -3.74 0.59 -19.90
N ASN A 330 -4.10 1.82 -20.27
CA ASN A 330 -5.24 2.54 -19.71
C ASN A 330 -6.19 2.99 -20.81
N GLY A 331 -7.44 3.23 -20.45
CA GLY A 331 -8.42 3.81 -21.37
C GLY A 331 -9.86 3.54 -20.94
N THR A 332 -10.77 3.75 -21.88
CA THR A 332 -12.20 3.55 -21.70
C THR A 332 -12.76 2.66 -22.81
N MET A 333 -13.65 1.74 -22.45
CA MET A 333 -14.40 0.93 -23.42
C MET A 333 -15.80 0.58 -22.90
N VAL A 334 -16.63 0.00 -23.76
CA VAL A 334 -17.94 -0.56 -23.38
C VAL A 334 -17.82 -2.08 -23.42
N GLU A 335 -18.26 -2.74 -22.35
CA GLU A 335 -18.28 -4.20 -22.23
C GLU A 335 -19.58 -4.66 -21.58
N GLU A 336 -19.98 -5.90 -21.85
CA GLU A 336 -21.18 -6.49 -21.26
C GLU A 336 -20.84 -7.18 -19.94
N ILE A 337 -21.53 -6.81 -18.86
CA ILE A 337 -21.45 -7.46 -17.55
C ILE A 337 -22.85 -7.93 -17.17
N GLY A 338 -23.05 -9.25 -17.11
CA GLY A 338 -24.33 -9.83 -16.72
C GLY A 338 -25.50 -9.47 -17.65
N GLY A 339 -25.26 -9.36 -18.96
CA GLY A 339 -26.29 -8.99 -19.95
C GLY A 339 -26.53 -7.48 -20.09
N ILE A 340 -25.77 -6.64 -19.37
CA ILE A 340 -25.92 -5.19 -19.37
C ILE A 340 -24.64 -4.56 -19.92
N GLU A 341 -24.77 -3.73 -20.95
CA GLU A 341 -23.65 -2.92 -21.44
C GLU A 341 -23.25 -1.89 -20.37
N ARG A 342 -21.96 -1.88 -20.04
CA ARG A 342 -21.35 -0.99 -19.04
C ARG A 342 -20.20 -0.24 -19.68
N LYS A 343 -20.06 1.03 -19.33
CA LYS A 343 -18.87 1.81 -19.67
C LYS A 343 -17.81 1.52 -18.61
N ILE A 344 -16.63 1.09 -19.04
CA ILE A 344 -15.52 0.71 -18.17
C ILE A 344 -14.31 1.59 -18.49
N SER A 345 -13.87 2.37 -17.51
CA SER A 345 -12.57 3.03 -17.52
C SER A 345 -11.58 2.18 -16.73
N TYR A 346 -10.39 1.93 -17.27
CA TYR A 346 -9.40 1.03 -16.68
C TYR A 346 -8.00 1.64 -16.68
N THR A 347 -7.19 1.27 -15.68
CA THR A 347 -5.79 1.69 -15.55
C THR A 347 -4.98 0.64 -14.77
N PRO A 348 -3.68 0.44 -15.08
CA PRO A 348 -2.81 -0.40 -14.27
C PRO A 348 -2.53 0.25 -12.91
N VAL A 349 -2.23 -0.60 -11.93
CA VAL A 349 -1.61 -0.22 -10.65
C VAL A 349 -0.31 -1.00 -10.51
N LYS A 350 0.82 -0.30 -10.44
CA LYS A 350 2.16 -0.90 -10.23
C LYS A 350 2.33 -1.34 -8.78
N ALA A 351 1.96 -2.58 -8.52
CA ALA A 351 1.90 -3.18 -7.20
C ALA A 351 3.23 -3.87 -6.84
N ILE A 352 4.29 -3.07 -6.65
CA ILE A 352 5.66 -3.47 -6.29
C ILE A 352 6.31 -4.40 -7.34
N SER A 353 6.03 -5.69 -7.30
CA SER A 353 6.57 -6.72 -8.21
C SER A 353 5.53 -7.20 -9.23
N ASN A 354 4.27 -6.81 -9.06
CA ASN A 354 3.14 -7.24 -9.87
C ASN A 354 2.35 -6.05 -10.43
N THR A 355 1.48 -6.32 -11.40
CA THR A 355 0.49 -5.36 -11.89
C THR A 355 -0.88 -5.76 -11.37
N TRP A 356 -1.58 -4.81 -10.77
CA TRP A 356 -2.99 -4.93 -10.43
C TRP A 356 -3.83 -4.11 -11.42
N ALA A 357 -5.11 -4.41 -11.50
CA ALA A 357 -6.04 -3.69 -12.37
C ALA A 357 -7.02 -2.87 -11.53
N LEU A 358 -7.24 -1.61 -11.93
CA LEU A 358 -8.24 -0.74 -11.35
C LEU A 358 -9.27 -0.39 -12.41
N LEU A 359 -10.54 -0.70 -12.12
CA LEU A 359 -11.66 -0.53 -13.04
C LEU A 359 -12.70 0.40 -12.41
N LEU A 360 -13.19 1.38 -13.16
CA LEU A 360 -14.41 2.13 -12.85
C LEU A 360 -15.50 1.70 -13.82
N ILE A 361 -16.58 1.16 -13.28
CA ILE A 361 -17.68 0.53 -14.02
C ILE A 361 -18.93 1.39 -13.83
N LYS A 362 -19.56 1.77 -14.94
CA LYS A 362 -20.81 2.54 -14.99
C LYS A 362 -21.86 1.81 -15.80
#